data_AF-A0A0M2GF20-F1
#
_entry.id   AF-A0A0M2GF20-F1
#
_cell.length_a   1.000
_cell.length_b   1.000
_cell.length_c   1.000
_cell.angle_alpha   90.00
_cell.angle_beta   90.00
_cell.angle_gamma   90.00
#
_symmetry.space_group_name_H-M   'P 1'
#
loop_
_entity.id
_entity.type
_entity.pdbx_description
1 polymer ?
#
loop_
_entity_poly.entity_id
_entity_poly.type
_entity_poly.pdbx_seq_one_letter_code
_entity_poly.pdbx_strand_id
1 'polypeptide(L)'
;ELEFALLADGVPLDKLYPLDVDRAFASMSRIRGEVKKFWNTGALPAVLLGRKEVVMTSLWSGRADELIKQGVPVAYQWNGARRLTNGWGIPKGADNTDAAYKLIDFSLRPEVQAAFAKLFPQGPVVPAATKLLSDDVLATLPTSPQNLKTGFDTDVAWWDKNLESVTKRWREWADA
;
A
#
# COMPACT_ATOMS: atom_id res chain seq x y z
N GLU A 1 2.75 -4.48 7.75
CA GLU A 1 2.72 -5.89 8.22
C GLU A 1 1.99 -6.02 9.54
N LEU A 2 2.29 -5.20 10.55
CA LEU A 2 1.62 -5.28 11.86
C LEU A 2 0.11 -5.10 11.77
N GLU A 3 -0.39 -4.21 10.91
CA GLU A 3 -1.82 -4.01 10.72
C GLU A 3 -2.50 -5.26 10.15
N PHE A 4 -1.88 -5.91 9.16
CA PHE A 4 -2.38 -7.17 8.61
C PHE A 4 -2.38 -8.28 9.68
N ALA A 5 -1.37 -8.32 10.53
CA ALA A 5 -1.29 -9.28 11.63
C ALA A 5 -2.41 -9.07 12.66
N LEU A 6 -2.77 -7.82 12.97
CA LEU A 6 -3.87 -7.49 13.87
C LEU A 6 -5.23 -7.82 13.25
N LEU A 7 -5.43 -7.53 11.96
CA LEU A 7 -6.63 -7.94 11.23
C LEU A 7 -6.78 -9.46 11.22
N ALA A 8 -5.70 -10.20 10.96
CA ALA A 8 -5.69 -11.66 11.01
C ALA A 8 -5.95 -12.21 12.43
N ASP A 9 -5.64 -11.42 13.46
CA ASP A 9 -5.91 -11.72 14.87
C ASP A 9 -7.30 -11.22 15.34
N GLY A 10 -8.15 -10.77 14.41
CA GLY A 10 -9.54 -10.39 14.67
C GLY A 10 -9.75 -8.97 15.19
N VAL A 11 -8.74 -8.10 15.14
CA VAL A 11 -8.94 -6.67 15.43
C VAL A 11 -9.83 -6.06 14.34
N PRO A 12 -10.93 -5.37 14.70
CA PRO A 12 -11.77 -4.67 13.73
C PRO A 12 -10.98 -3.61 12.95
N LEU A 13 -11.32 -3.43 11.68
CA LEU A 13 -10.64 -2.52 10.77
C LEU A 13 -10.62 -1.06 11.28
N ASP A 14 -11.72 -0.62 11.90
CA ASP A 14 -11.89 0.71 12.49
C ASP A 14 -11.27 0.87 13.88
N LYS A 15 -10.59 -0.17 14.39
CA LYS A 15 -9.95 -0.23 15.72
C LYS A 15 -8.46 -0.59 15.65
N LEU A 16 -7.85 -0.50 14.47
CA LEU A 16 -6.43 -0.82 14.31
C LEU A 16 -5.53 0.12 15.12
N TYR A 17 -5.75 1.43 15.03
CA TYR A 17 -4.89 2.43 15.66
C TYR A 17 -5.45 2.94 17.01
N PRO A 18 -4.59 3.19 18.02
CA PRO A 18 -3.15 2.91 18.04
C PRO A 18 -2.84 1.41 17.99
N LEU A 19 -1.78 1.00 17.29
CA LEU A 19 -1.47 -0.42 17.11
C LEU A 19 -1.06 -1.07 18.43
N ASP A 20 -1.65 -2.22 18.73
CA ASP A 20 -1.14 -3.14 19.74
C ASP A 20 0.06 -3.91 19.16
N VAL A 21 1.25 -3.36 19.36
CA VAL A 21 2.50 -3.89 18.78
C VAL A 21 2.80 -5.29 19.33
N ASP A 22 2.55 -5.55 20.61
CA ASP A 22 2.78 -6.86 21.22
C ASP A 22 1.90 -7.94 20.59
N ARG A 23 0.60 -7.65 20.48
CA ARG A 23 -0.37 -8.53 19.84
C ARG A 23 -0.04 -8.78 18.37
N ALA A 24 0.39 -7.74 17.63
CA ALA A 24 0.78 -7.88 16.24
C ALA A 24 1.96 -8.85 16.06
N PHE A 25 3.02 -8.71 16.88
CA PHE A 25 4.17 -9.62 16.84
C PHE A 25 3.80 -11.04 17.30
N ALA A 26 2.94 -11.19 18.31
CA ALA A 26 2.44 -12.50 18.72
C ALA A 26 1.67 -13.19 17.58
N SER A 27 0.81 -12.46 16.87
CA SER A 27 0.07 -12.95 15.70
C SER A 27 1.01 -13.39 14.57
N MET A 28 1.98 -12.54 14.18
CA MET A 28 2.97 -12.90 13.15
C MET A 28 3.84 -14.08 13.55
N SER A 29 4.16 -14.22 14.84
CA SER A 29 5.00 -15.32 15.34
C SER A 29 4.37 -16.69 15.10
N ARG A 30 3.03 -16.79 15.06
CA ARG A 30 2.33 -18.05 14.76
C ARG A 30 2.63 -18.61 13.38
N ILE A 31 2.87 -17.73 12.39
CA ILE A 31 3.14 -18.12 10.99
C ILE A 31 4.59 -17.90 10.58
N ARG A 32 5.46 -17.40 11.47
CA ARG A 32 6.81 -16.95 11.13
C ARG A 32 7.63 -18.02 10.41
N GLY A 33 7.55 -19.27 10.85
CA GLY A 33 8.25 -20.41 10.22
C GLY A 33 7.76 -20.76 8.82
N GLU A 34 6.56 -20.32 8.44
CA GLU A 34 5.96 -20.54 7.11
C GLU A 34 6.26 -19.38 6.15
N VAL A 35 6.73 -18.23 6.67
CA VAL A 35 7.07 -17.06 5.85
C VAL A 35 8.44 -17.27 5.20
N LYS A 36 8.42 -17.60 3.90
CA LYS A 36 9.66 -17.79 3.10
C LYS A 36 10.61 -16.60 3.18
N LYS A 37 10.08 -15.37 3.11
CA LYS A 37 10.87 -14.14 3.18
C LYS A 37 9.99 -12.94 3.57
N PHE A 38 10.44 -12.19 4.57
CA PHE A 38 9.97 -10.82 4.80
C PHE A 38 10.64 -9.91 3.76
N TRP A 39 9.86 -9.45 2.78
CA TRP A 39 10.40 -8.73 1.63
C TRP A 39 10.74 -7.27 1.98
N ASN A 40 11.80 -6.75 1.36
CA ASN A 40 12.28 -5.37 1.54
C ASN A 40 12.30 -4.57 0.23
N THR A 41 11.91 -5.18 -0.89
CA THR A 41 11.72 -4.52 -2.19
C THR A 41 10.36 -4.89 -2.77
N GLY A 42 9.71 -3.95 -3.45
CA GLY A 42 8.37 -4.17 -4.00
C GLY A 42 8.30 -5.19 -5.14
N ALA A 43 9.42 -5.58 -5.73
CA ALA A 43 9.46 -6.58 -6.81
C ALA A 43 9.51 -8.02 -6.29
N LEU A 44 10.07 -8.24 -5.11
CA LEU A 44 10.35 -9.58 -4.58
C LEU A 44 9.11 -10.47 -4.44
N PRO A 45 7.96 -10.00 -3.90
CA PRO A 45 6.76 -10.84 -3.78
C PRO A 45 6.27 -11.38 -5.13
N ALA A 46 6.32 -10.54 -6.17
CA ALA A 46 5.89 -10.94 -7.51
C ALA A 46 6.81 -12.00 -8.13
N VAL A 47 8.13 -11.88 -7.89
CA VAL A 47 9.11 -12.90 -8.31
C VAL A 47 8.84 -14.23 -7.62
N LEU A 48 8.59 -14.22 -6.30
CA LEU A 48 8.34 -15.44 -5.54
C LEU A 48 7.04 -16.14 -5.99
N LEU A 49 5.97 -15.37 -6.23
CA LEU A 49 4.71 -15.89 -6.79
C LEU A 49 4.91 -16.46 -8.20
N GLY A 50 5.58 -15.72 -9.09
CA GLY A 50 5.82 -16.15 -10.47
C GLY A 50 6.65 -17.44 -10.55
N ARG A 51 7.61 -17.61 -9.64
CA ARG A 51 8.41 -18.84 -9.50
C ARG A 51 7.72 -19.97 -8.72
N LYS A 52 6.52 -19.72 -8.19
CA LYS A 52 5.77 -20.64 -7.33
C LYS A 52 6.55 -21.04 -6.07
N GLU A 53 7.45 -20.17 -5.59
CA GLU A 53 8.17 -20.37 -4.33
C GLU A 53 7.29 -20.04 -3.11
N VAL A 54 6.21 -19.28 -3.32
CA VAL A 54 5.14 -19.02 -2.35
C VAL A 54 3.78 -19.11 -3.05
N VAL A 55 2.74 -19.45 -2.30
CA VAL A 55 1.34 -19.54 -2.80
C VAL A 55 0.50 -18.32 -2.43
N MET A 56 0.97 -17.50 -1.49
CA MET A 56 0.28 -16.31 -0.98
C MET A 56 1.31 -15.31 -0.45
N THR A 57 1.03 -14.01 -0.61
CA THR A 57 1.90 -12.94 -0.09
C THR A 57 1.12 -11.62 0.00
N SER A 58 1.63 -10.66 0.78
CA SER A 58 1.26 -9.25 0.66
C SER A 58 2.05 -8.63 -0.49
N LEU A 59 1.40 -7.78 -1.30
CA LEU A 59 2.04 -7.11 -2.44
C LEU A 59 1.31 -5.82 -2.83
N TRP A 60 1.97 -4.99 -3.61
CA TRP A 60 1.35 -3.84 -4.28
C TRP A 60 0.43 -4.32 -5.40
N SER A 61 -0.80 -3.82 -5.47
CA SER A 61 -1.81 -4.25 -6.46
C SER A 61 -1.30 -4.17 -7.90
N GLY A 62 -0.59 -3.09 -8.26
CA GLY A 62 -0.01 -2.95 -9.61
C GLY A 62 1.00 -4.05 -9.99
N ARG A 63 1.67 -4.68 -9.00
CA ARG A 63 2.53 -5.85 -9.23
C ARG A 63 1.71 -7.11 -9.48
N ALA A 64 0.57 -7.23 -8.81
CA ALA A 64 -0.38 -8.30 -9.07
C ALA A 64 -0.99 -8.16 -10.48
N ASP A 65 -1.38 -6.95 -10.88
CA ASP A 65 -1.92 -6.67 -12.22
C ASP A 65 -0.92 -7.01 -13.32
N GLU A 66 0.37 -6.72 -13.12
CA GLU A 66 1.45 -7.07 -14.04
C GLU A 66 1.58 -8.59 -14.21
N LEU A 67 1.55 -9.35 -13.11
CA LEU A 67 1.57 -10.82 -13.15
C LEU A 67 0.35 -11.40 -13.88
N ILE A 68 -0.84 -10.86 -13.61
CA ILE A 68 -2.08 -11.29 -14.26
C ILE A 68 -2.01 -11.04 -15.77
N LYS A 69 -1.52 -9.86 -16.20
CA LYS A 69 -1.30 -9.54 -17.61
C LYS A 69 -0.29 -10.47 -18.29
N GLN A 70 0.69 -10.98 -17.55
CA GLN A 70 1.65 -11.97 -18.02
C GLN A 70 1.10 -13.41 -18.04
N GLY A 71 -0.16 -13.62 -17.64
CA GLY A 71 -0.80 -14.94 -17.62
C GLY A 71 -0.40 -15.80 -16.42
N VAL A 72 0.23 -15.23 -15.40
CA VAL A 72 0.51 -15.94 -14.15
C VAL A 72 -0.83 -16.16 -13.42
N PRO A 73 -1.15 -17.39 -12.98
CA PRO A 73 -2.46 -17.73 -12.41
C PRO A 73 -2.58 -17.25 -10.96
N VAL A 74 -2.61 -15.94 -10.76
CA VAL A 74 -2.77 -15.28 -9.46
C VAL A 74 -4.02 -14.42 -9.44
N ALA A 75 -4.56 -14.20 -8.25
CA ALA A 75 -5.63 -13.26 -7.99
C ALA A 75 -5.30 -12.50 -6.70
N TYR A 76 -5.96 -11.37 -6.49
CA TYR A 76 -5.85 -10.60 -5.25
C TYR A 76 -7.23 -10.11 -4.79
N GLN A 77 -7.36 -9.82 -3.51
CA GLN A 77 -8.58 -9.26 -2.92
C GLN A 77 -8.29 -7.92 -2.23
N TRP A 78 -9.31 -7.06 -2.15
CA TRP A 78 -9.22 -5.75 -1.51
C TRP A 78 -9.61 -5.76 -0.02
N ASN A 79 -10.16 -6.86 0.48
CA ASN A 79 -10.53 -6.97 1.89
C ASN A 79 -9.27 -6.90 2.78
N GLY A 80 -9.25 -5.93 3.71
CA GLY A 80 -8.09 -5.63 4.53
C GLY A 80 -6.94 -4.98 3.76
N ALA A 81 -7.16 -4.44 2.56
CA ALA A 81 -6.09 -3.77 1.81
C ALA A 81 -5.64 -2.49 2.53
N ARG A 82 -4.32 -2.32 2.62
CA ARG A 82 -3.71 -1.09 3.13
C ARG A 82 -3.65 -0.03 2.04
N ARG A 83 -4.23 1.12 2.31
CA ARG A 83 -4.09 2.32 1.48
C ARG A 83 -2.95 3.18 2.00
N LEU A 84 -2.17 3.67 1.05
CA LEU A 84 -1.08 4.62 1.27
C LEU A 84 -1.23 5.77 0.28
N THR A 85 -1.01 6.97 0.79
CA THR A 85 -0.96 8.18 -0.01
C THR A 85 0.49 8.61 -0.11
N ASN A 86 0.94 8.94 -1.32
CA ASN A 86 2.25 9.55 -1.54
C ASN A 86 2.11 11.07 -1.50
N GLY A 87 3.05 11.74 -0.84
CA GLY A 87 3.16 13.19 -0.82
C GLY A 87 4.30 13.67 -1.70
N TRP A 88 4.13 14.85 -2.31
CA TRP A 88 5.25 15.60 -2.87
C TRP A 88 6.01 16.31 -1.75
N GLY A 89 7.34 16.31 -1.83
CA GLY A 89 8.21 17.06 -0.93
C GLY A 89 9.23 17.86 -1.70
N ILE A 90 9.45 19.12 -1.31
CA ILE A 90 10.52 19.96 -1.83
C ILE A 90 11.64 19.97 -0.77
N PRO A 91 12.83 19.39 -1.04
CA PRO A 91 13.94 19.41 -0.10
C PRO A 91 14.35 20.84 0.26
N LYS A 92 14.75 21.06 1.52
CA LYS A 92 15.30 22.35 1.95
C LYS A 92 16.57 22.66 1.16
N GLY A 93 16.63 23.83 0.55
CA GLY A 93 17.76 24.26 -0.28
C GLY A 93 17.72 23.76 -1.73
N ALA A 94 16.58 23.25 -2.21
CA ALA A 94 16.44 22.87 -3.62
C ALA A 94 16.68 24.05 -4.57
N ASP A 95 17.55 23.83 -5.55
CA ASP A 95 18.01 24.87 -6.50
C ASP A 95 16.87 25.53 -7.30
N ASN A 96 15.78 24.78 -7.56
CA ASN A 96 14.69 25.20 -8.43
C ASN A 96 13.32 25.09 -7.75
N THR A 97 13.16 25.75 -6.60
CA THR A 97 11.93 25.68 -5.78
C THR A 97 10.68 26.13 -6.55
N ASP A 98 10.76 27.19 -7.36
CA ASP A 98 9.61 27.68 -8.15
C ASP A 98 9.12 26.66 -9.19
N ALA A 99 10.05 25.96 -9.85
CA ALA A 99 9.70 24.92 -10.81
C ALA A 99 9.08 23.71 -10.12
N ALA A 100 9.57 23.34 -8.93
CA ALA A 100 8.98 22.28 -8.11
C ALA A 100 7.53 22.61 -7.73
N TYR A 101 7.24 23.83 -7.30
CA TYR A 101 5.86 24.26 -7.04
C TYR A 101 4.97 24.21 -8.29
N LYS A 102 5.47 24.65 -9.45
CA LYS A 102 4.73 24.56 -10.73
C LYS A 102 4.44 23.11 -11.13
N LEU A 103 5.38 22.19 -10.91
CA LEU A 103 5.18 20.77 -11.17
C LEU A 103 4.12 20.18 -10.24
N ILE A 104 4.18 20.51 -8.94
CA ILE A 104 3.18 20.05 -7.96
C ILE A 104 1.80 20.57 -8.36
N ASP A 105 1.66 21.87 -8.64
CA ASP A 105 0.40 22.47 -9.12
C ASP A 105 -0.15 21.72 -10.35
N PHE A 106 0.68 21.55 -11.38
CA PHE A 106 0.29 20.81 -12.59
C PHE A 106 -0.16 19.38 -12.28
N SER A 107 0.59 18.64 -11.46
CA SER A 107 0.27 17.25 -11.11
C SER A 107 -1.02 17.08 -10.31
N LEU A 108 -1.47 18.15 -9.63
CA LEU A 108 -2.70 18.18 -8.84
C LEU A 108 -3.91 18.67 -9.63
N ARG A 109 -3.78 18.95 -10.93
CA ARG A 109 -4.94 19.31 -11.76
C ARG A 109 -5.82 18.09 -12.01
N PRO A 110 -7.16 18.23 -11.95
CA PRO A 110 -8.08 17.10 -12.15
C PRO A 110 -7.84 16.31 -13.43
N GLU A 111 -7.63 17.00 -14.55
CA GLU A 111 -7.39 16.42 -15.87
C GLU A 111 -6.07 15.65 -15.94
N VAL A 112 -5.03 16.12 -15.25
CA VAL A 112 -3.73 15.46 -15.19
C VAL A 112 -3.83 14.18 -14.38
N GLN A 113 -4.48 14.20 -13.22
CA GLN A 113 -4.69 12.99 -12.42
C GLN A 113 -5.61 11.99 -13.12
N ALA A 114 -6.66 12.45 -13.80
CA ALA A 114 -7.55 11.57 -14.56
C ALA A 114 -6.82 10.91 -15.75
N ALA A 115 -5.96 11.65 -16.45
CA ALA A 115 -5.11 11.08 -17.50
C ALA A 115 -4.12 10.06 -16.93
N PHE A 116 -3.49 10.35 -15.80
CA PHE A 116 -2.56 9.44 -15.13
C PHE A 116 -3.26 8.14 -14.70
N ALA A 117 -4.43 8.22 -14.08
CA ALA A 117 -5.20 7.06 -13.61
C ALA A 117 -5.58 6.08 -14.73
N LYS A 118 -5.77 6.57 -15.96
CA LYS A 118 -6.05 5.74 -17.15
C LYS A 118 -4.83 4.96 -17.63
N LEU A 119 -3.63 5.51 -17.43
CA LEU A 119 -2.36 4.90 -17.85
C LEU A 119 -1.80 3.97 -16.78
N PHE A 120 -1.93 4.37 -15.53
CA PHE A 120 -1.44 3.65 -14.38
C PHE A 120 -2.55 3.67 -13.32
N PRO A 121 -3.15 2.52 -12.96
CA PRO A 121 -4.39 2.44 -12.18
C PRO A 121 -4.16 2.79 -10.70
N GLN A 122 -3.79 4.04 -10.46
CA GLN A 122 -3.68 4.67 -9.15
C GLN A 122 -4.86 5.61 -8.98
N GLY A 123 -5.42 5.58 -7.78
CA GLY A 123 -6.52 6.46 -7.42
C GLY A 123 -6.10 7.92 -7.44
N PRO A 124 -6.85 8.81 -8.12
CA PRO A 124 -6.67 10.25 -7.94
C PRO A 124 -6.87 10.64 -6.48
N VAL A 125 -6.05 11.56 -5.99
CA VAL A 125 -6.20 12.17 -4.65
C VAL A 125 -7.09 13.42 -4.70
N VAL A 126 -7.32 13.97 -5.91
CA VAL A 126 -8.17 15.14 -6.14
C VAL A 126 -9.58 14.66 -6.48
N PRO A 127 -10.61 14.93 -5.64
CA PRO A 127 -11.96 14.42 -5.87
C PRO A 127 -12.61 14.87 -7.18
N ALA A 128 -12.20 16.02 -7.73
CA ALA A 128 -12.71 16.47 -9.03
C ALA A 128 -12.20 15.60 -10.20
N ALA A 129 -11.05 14.93 -10.06
CA ALA A 129 -10.50 14.06 -11.10
C ALA A 129 -11.34 12.79 -11.31
N THR A 130 -11.94 12.25 -10.25
CA THR A 130 -12.78 11.04 -10.36
C THR A 130 -14.01 11.27 -11.22
N LYS A 131 -14.54 12.50 -11.26
CA LYS A 131 -15.65 12.90 -12.13
C LYS A 131 -15.30 12.90 -13.63
N LEU A 132 -14.01 12.84 -13.97
CA LEU A 132 -13.50 12.80 -15.35
C LEU A 132 -13.16 11.37 -15.82
N LEU A 133 -13.40 10.39 -14.96
CA LEU A 133 -13.20 8.97 -15.24
C LEU A 133 -14.54 8.29 -15.48
N SER A 134 -14.55 7.34 -16.40
CA SER A 134 -15.71 6.48 -16.65
C SER A 134 -15.84 5.43 -15.55
N ASP A 135 -17.05 4.86 -15.40
CA ASP A 135 -17.34 3.87 -14.36
C ASP A 135 -16.46 2.62 -14.48
N ASP A 136 -16.12 2.20 -15.69
CA ASP A 136 -15.22 1.07 -15.93
C ASP A 136 -13.80 1.37 -15.40
N VAL A 137 -13.27 2.57 -15.64
CA VAL A 137 -11.96 2.96 -15.10
C VAL A 137 -12.03 3.06 -13.58
N LEU A 138 -13.04 3.73 -13.03
CA LEU A 138 -13.22 3.86 -11.57
C LEU A 138 -13.29 2.50 -10.86
N ALA A 139 -13.93 1.50 -11.48
CA ALA A 139 -14.02 0.15 -10.94
C ALA A 139 -12.66 -0.57 -10.86
N THR A 140 -11.70 -0.21 -11.71
CA THR A 140 -10.33 -0.76 -11.66
C THR A 140 -9.45 -0.12 -10.59
N LEU A 141 -9.83 1.05 -10.06
CA LEU A 141 -8.97 1.80 -9.17
C LEU A 141 -8.95 1.21 -7.75
N PRO A 142 -7.78 1.25 -7.07
CA PRO A 142 -7.68 0.93 -5.64
C PRO A 142 -8.60 1.78 -4.76
N THR A 143 -8.94 2.99 -5.22
CA THR A 143 -9.78 3.96 -4.51
C THR A 143 -11.26 3.90 -4.92
N SER A 144 -11.70 2.84 -5.61
CA SER A 144 -13.13 2.66 -5.90
C SER A 144 -13.93 2.65 -4.57
N PRO A 145 -15.18 3.17 -4.54
CA PRO A 145 -15.96 3.24 -3.30
C PRO A 145 -16.12 1.90 -2.58
N GLN A 146 -16.14 0.79 -3.32
CA GLN A 146 -16.21 -0.55 -2.75
C GLN A 146 -14.92 -0.94 -2.04
N ASN A 147 -13.76 -0.66 -2.64
CA ASN A 147 -12.45 -0.95 -2.05
C ASN A 147 -12.16 -0.03 -0.85
N LEU A 148 -12.67 1.21 -0.87
CA LEU A 148 -12.56 2.13 0.25
C LEU A 148 -13.23 1.60 1.53
N LYS A 149 -14.35 0.86 1.40
CA LYS A 149 -15.09 0.31 2.54
C LYS A 149 -14.44 -0.91 3.18
N THR A 150 -13.58 -1.62 2.44
CA THR A 150 -13.03 -2.92 2.88
C THR A 150 -11.54 -2.87 3.24
N GLY A 151 -10.84 -1.79 2.89
CA GLY A 151 -9.47 -1.52 3.30
C GLY A 151 -9.36 -0.47 4.42
N PHE A 152 -8.13 -0.23 4.89
CA PHE A 152 -7.80 0.77 5.89
C PHE A 152 -6.75 1.76 5.40
N ASP A 153 -6.75 2.95 5.99
CA ASP A 153 -5.72 3.95 5.76
C ASP A 153 -4.64 3.83 6.83
N THR A 154 -3.39 4.02 6.42
CA THR A 154 -2.26 4.00 7.35
C THR A 154 -2.27 5.26 8.21
N ASP A 155 -2.25 5.12 9.53
CA ASP A 155 -2.09 6.28 10.43
C ASP A 155 -0.62 6.73 10.42
N VAL A 156 -0.33 7.68 9.52
CA VAL A 156 1.01 8.24 9.34
C VAL A 156 1.50 8.92 10.61
N ALA A 157 0.61 9.55 11.39
CA ALA A 157 1.01 10.25 12.62
C ALA A 157 1.37 9.28 13.75
N TRP A 158 0.67 8.15 13.84
CA TRP A 158 1.06 7.07 14.75
C TRP A 158 2.40 6.47 14.33
N TRP A 159 2.58 6.18 13.04
CA TRP A 159 3.84 5.65 12.54
C TRP A 159 5.00 6.61 12.72
N ASP A 160 4.86 7.90 12.41
CA ASP A 160 5.91 8.91 12.62
C ASP A 160 6.45 8.90 14.06
N LYS A 161 5.56 8.79 15.05
CA LYS A 161 5.91 8.73 16.48
C LYS A 161 6.52 7.40 16.93
N ASN A 162 6.21 6.29 16.25
CA ASN A 162 6.54 4.94 16.71
C ASN A 162 7.48 4.17 15.76
N LEU A 163 7.83 4.74 14.60
CA LEU A 163 8.55 4.04 13.54
C LEU A 163 9.89 3.51 14.04
N GLU A 164 10.64 4.32 14.78
CA GLU A 164 11.97 3.95 15.27
C GLU A 164 11.90 2.76 16.25
N SER A 165 11.03 2.85 17.26
CA SER A 165 10.88 1.81 18.28
C SER A 165 10.35 0.50 17.69
N VAL A 166 9.34 0.59 16.81
CA VAL A 166 8.78 -0.58 16.11
C VAL A 166 9.79 -1.17 15.13
N THR A 167 10.58 -0.35 14.43
CA THR A 167 11.64 -0.82 13.52
C THR A 167 12.73 -1.57 14.28
N LYS A 168 13.14 -1.07 15.45
CA LYS A 168 14.12 -1.78 16.29
C LYS A 168 13.60 -3.17 16.67
N ARG A 169 12.37 -3.23 17.20
CA ARG A 169 11.72 -4.49 17.57
C ARG A 169 11.53 -5.42 16.36
N TRP A 170 11.19 -4.87 15.20
CA TRP A 170 11.04 -5.64 13.97
C TRP A 170 12.35 -6.35 13.60
N ARG A 171 13.49 -5.66 13.66
CA ARG A 171 14.80 -6.27 13.36
C ARG A 171 15.13 -7.39 14.35
N GLU A 172 14.97 -7.11 15.65
CA GLU A 172 15.19 -8.11 16.70
C GLU A 172 14.31 -9.35 16.49
N TRP A 173 13.04 -9.16 16.16
CA TRP A 173 12.11 -10.26 15.91
C TRP A 173 12.35 -10.97 14.57
N ALA A 174 12.68 -10.25 13.49
CA ALA A 174 12.82 -10.84 12.16
C ALA A 174 14.13 -11.63 12.02
N ASP A 175 15.19 -11.19 12.69
CA ASP A 175 16.54 -11.79 12.62
C ASP A 175 16.77 -12.91 13.65
N ALA A 176 15.89 -13.09 14.65
CA ALA A 176 16.02 -14.08 15.73
C ALA A 176 15.78 -15.53 15.31
#